data_AF-A0A6S7I1G2-F1
#
_entry.id   AF-A0A6S7I1G2-F1
#
_cell.length_a   1.000
_cell.length_b   1.000
_cell.length_c   1.000
_cell.angle_alpha   90.00
_cell.angle_beta   90.00
_cell.angle_gamma   90.00
#
_symmetry.space_group_name_H-M   'P 1'
#
loop_
_entity.id
_entity.type
_entity.pdbx_description
1 polymer ?
#
loop_
_entity_poly.entity_id
_entity_poly.type
_entity_poly.pdbx_seq_one_letter_code
_entity_poly.pdbx_strand_id
1 'polypeptide(L)'
;MANVLWNILIFTAWLGITASAFSQNDKVQKLEQEIKSQAKKIQSQEGTIQGIVDSINRLHPTGSCSILKQKRPSTLSGVYKIYLRGLTSSVKVHCDMSSKNGVGVTEIGQDSESRTRVNGYEAPGSYNRTIKYDLPMEQIVAIIQQSQWCEQFIKYECYHSKMWIYSQPYSWWVSRKGAKMNYWGGAAVGSEKCACGMTNSCAGGERRCNCDKNDFRLREDSGYLRDKDTLPVTELRFGETGSSSEYGYHTLGKLRCWG
;
A
#
# COMPACT_ATOMS: atom_id res chain seq x y z
N MET A 1 -16.75 4.03 -84.26
CA MET A 1 -17.84 4.12 -83.24
C MET A 1 -17.53 3.38 -81.93
N ALA A 2 -16.74 2.29 -81.92
CA ALA A 2 -16.43 1.54 -80.69
C ALA A 2 -15.65 2.32 -79.61
N ASN A 3 -14.72 3.21 -79.99
CA ASN A 3 -13.88 3.96 -79.04
C ASN A 3 -14.65 5.03 -78.24
N VAL A 4 -15.71 5.60 -78.82
CA VAL A 4 -16.53 6.61 -78.16
C VAL A 4 -17.44 5.96 -77.11
N LEU A 5 -18.02 4.80 -77.43
CA LEU A 5 -18.85 4.03 -76.50
C LEU A 5 -18.03 3.45 -75.33
N TRP A 6 -16.79 3.02 -75.57
CA TRP A 6 -15.89 2.54 -74.52
C TRP A 6 -15.49 3.65 -73.53
N ASN A 7 -15.19 4.85 -74.03
CA ASN A 7 -14.86 5.99 -73.18
C ASN A 7 -16.06 6.47 -72.34
N ILE A 8 -17.28 6.40 -72.88
CA ILE A 8 -18.51 6.71 -72.14
C ILE A 8 -18.76 5.68 -71.02
N LEU A 9 -18.51 4.39 -71.27
CA LEU A 9 -18.62 3.33 -70.27
C LEU A 9 -17.61 3.48 -69.12
N ILE A 10 -16.36 3.86 -69.41
CA ILE A 10 -15.35 4.12 -68.37
C ILE A 10 -15.76 5.33 -67.53
N PHE A 11 -16.22 6.42 -68.16
CA PHE A 11 -16.58 7.64 -67.45
C PHE A 11 -17.78 7.45 -66.52
N THR A 12 -18.80 6.73 -66.99
CA THR A 12 -19.98 6.37 -66.18
C THR A 12 -19.65 5.42 -65.04
N ALA A 13 -18.76 4.43 -65.26
CA ALA A 13 -18.26 3.56 -64.20
C ALA A 13 -17.46 4.32 -63.13
N TRP A 14 -16.60 5.27 -63.54
CA TRP A 14 -15.81 6.09 -62.62
C TRP A 14 -16.68 7.06 -61.79
N LEU A 15 -17.69 7.70 -62.41
CA LEU A 15 -18.68 8.50 -61.70
C LEU A 15 -19.50 7.66 -60.70
N GLY A 16 -19.87 6.43 -61.05
CA GLY A 16 -20.54 5.50 -60.13
C GLY A 16 -19.69 5.12 -58.92
N ILE A 17 -18.40 4.83 -59.13
CA ILE A 17 -17.46 4.47 -58.06
C ILE A 17 -17.24 5.66 -57.10
N THR A 18 -17.02 6.86 -57.64
CA THR A 18 -16.81 8.08 -56.85
C THR A 18 -18.05 8.48 -56.03
N ALA A 19 -19.25 8.41 -56.61
CA ALA A 19 -20.50 8.64 -55.90
C ALA A 19 -20.73 7.62 -54.77
N SER A 20 -20.38 6.33 -55.00
CA SER A 20 -20.49 5.29 -53.97
C SER A 20 -19.52 5.49 -52.80
N ALA A 21 -18.28 5.92 -53.09
CA ALA A 21 -17.26 6.21 -52.07
C ALA A 21 -17.62 7.44 -51.24
N PHE A 22 -18.17 8.48 -51.88
CA PHE A 22 -18.68 9.67 -51.19
C PHE A 22 -19.87 9.33 -50.26
N SER A 23 -20.83 8.54 -50.76
CA SER A 23 -21.97 8.07 -49.95
C SER A 23 -21.54 7.19 -48.77
N GLN A 24 -20.50 6.36 -48.93
CA GLN A 24 -19.90 5.59 -47.83
C GLN A 24 -19.26 6.51 -46.78
N ASN A 25 -18.54 7.56 -47.21
CA ASN A 25 -17.91 8.53 -46.32
C ASN A 25 -18.94 9.32 -45.49
N ASP A 26 -20.05 9.74 -46.09
CA ASP A 26 -21.15 10.41 -45.38
C ASP A 26 -21.79 9.52 -44.31
N LYS A 27 -21.96 8.21 -44.61
CA LYS A 27 -22.45 7.22 -43.64
C LYS A 27 -21.49 7.04 -42.47
N VAL A 28 -20.18 6.96 -42.74
CA VAL A 28 -19.15 6.86 -41.70
C VAL A 28 -19.16 8.09 -40.79
N GLN A 29 -19.19 9.29 -41.37
CA GLN A 29 -19.26 10.53 -40.58
C GLN A 29 -20.53 10.60 -39.71
N LYS A 30 -21.67 10.15 -40.23
CA LYS A 30 -22.92 10.07 -39.46
C LYS A 30 -22.81 9.10 -38.29
N LEU A 31 -22.25 7.91 -38.52
CA LEU A 31 -22.00 6.92 -37.47
C LEU A 31 -21.02 7.44 -36.40
N GLU A 32 -19.96 8.15 -36.79
CA GLU A 32 -19.03 8.77 -35.83
C GLU A 32 -19.72 9.81 -34.92
N GLN A 33 -20.63 10.61 -35.48
CA GLN A 33 -21.42 11.56 -34.69
C GLN A 33 -22.37 10.83 -33.73
N GLU A 34 -23.00 9.74 -34.16
CA GLU A 34 -23.85 8.91 -33.31
C GLU A 34 -23.04 8.27 -32.16
N ILE A 35 -21.84 7.73 -32.43
CA ILE A 35 -20.93 7.18 -31.42
C ILE A 35 -20.53 8.25 -30.40
N LYS A 36 -20.14 9.45 -30.86
CA LYS A 36 -19.80 10.57 -29.97
C LYS A 36 -20.98 10.99 -29.10
N SER A 37 -22.18 11.01 -29.67
CA SER A 37 -23.42 11.32 -28.95
C SER A 37 -23.73 10.26 -27.88
N GLN A 38 -23.60 8.98 -28.21
CA GLN A 38 -23.77 7.88 -27.26
C GLN A 38 -22.72 7.90 -26.14
N ALA A 39 -21.45 8.14 -26.45
CA ALA A 39 -20.39 8.24 -25.45
C ALA A 39 -20.66 9.34 -24.41
N LYS A 40 -21.14 10.52 -24.85
CA LYS A 40 -21.56 11.59 -23.93
C LYS A 40 -22.73 11.19 -23.02
N LYS A 41 -23.70 10.43 -23.56
CA LYS A 41 -24.82 9.91 -22.76
C LYS A 41 -24.34 8.92 -21.70
N ILE A 42 -23.42 8.01 -22.07
CA ILE A 42 -22.80 7.06 -21.14
C ILE A 42 -22.09 7.81 -20.00
N GLN A 43 -21.27 8.81 -20.34
CA GLN A 43 -20.55 9.60 -19.33
C GLN A 43 -21.49 10.36 -18.37
N SER A 44 -22.61 10.87 -18.87
CA SER A 44 -23.65 11.50 -18.05
C SER A 44 -24.36 10.50 -17.12
N GLN A 45 -24.67 9.30 -17.65
CA GLN A 45 -25.24 8.21 -16.87
C GLN A 45 -24.28 7.74 -15.77
N GLU A 46 -22.98 7.61 -16.06
CA GLU A 46 -21.94 7.28 -15.08
C GLU A 46 -21.90 8.31 -13.93
N GLY A 47 -21.95 9.61 -14.25
CA GLY A 47 -22.00 10.66 -13.23
C GLY A 47 -23.25 10.57 -12.35
N THR A 48 -24.40 10.25 -12.95
CA THR A 48 -25.67 10.06 -12.21
C THR A 48 -25.61 8.83 -11.30
N ILE A 49 -25.10 7.71 -11.82
CA ILE A 49 -24.88 6.47 -11.05
C ILE A 49 -23.95 6.74 -9.88
N GLN A 50 -22.86 7.49 -10.09
CA GLN A 50 -21.92 7.85 -9.04
C GLN A 50 -22.59 8.70 -7.95
N GLY A 51 -23.43 9.66 -8.31
CA GLY A 51 -24.17 10.48 -7.34
C GLY A 51 -25.19 9.68 -6.50
N ILE A 52 -25.84 8.67 -7.11
CA ILE A 52 -26.73 7.74 -6.40
C ILE A 52 -25.90 6.85 -5.46
N VAL A 53 -24.78 6.30 -5.95
CA VAL A 53 -23.83 5.51 -5.15
C VAL A 53 -23.33 6.27 -3.93
N ASP A 54 -22.99 7.55 -4.09
CA ASP A 54 -22.54 8.42 -3.00
C ASP A 54 -23.67 8.68 -1.99
N SER A 55 -24.91 8.80 -2.46
CA SER A 55 -26.09 8.96 -1.60
C SER A 55 -26.43 7.68 -0.83
N ILE A 56 -26.33 6.50 -1.45
CA ILE A 56 -26.45 5.20 -0.79
C ILE A 56 -25.32 5.02 0.23
N ASN A 57 -24.10 5.41 -0.11
CA ASN A 57 -22.95 5.36 0.81
C ASN A 57 -23.15 6.27 2.02
N ARG A 58 -23.88 7.39 1.89
CA ARG A 58 -24.26 8.24 3.03
C ARG A 58 -25.32 7.59 3.93
N LEU A 59 -26.23 6.81 3.34
CA LEU A 59 -27.26 6.08 4.08
C LEU A 59 -26.71 4.80 4.74
N HIS A 60 -25.68 4.18 4.15
CA HIS A 60 -24.99 3.00 4.66
C HIS A 60 -23.47 3.18 4.61
N PRO A 61 -22.89 4.01 5.51
CA PRO A 61 -21.46 4.30 5.53
C PRO A 61 -20.63 3.01 5.48
N THR A 62 -19.78 2.89 4.47
CA THR A 62 -18.80 1.80 4.38
C THR A 62 -17.74 2.03 5.44
N GLY A 63 -17.82 1.24 6.51
CA GLY A 63 -16.97 1.42 7.69
C GLY A 63 -15.48 1.17 7.44
N SER A 64 -15.15 0.32 6.46
CA SER A 64 -13.78 -0.06 6.13
C SER A 64 -13.64 -0.42 4.65
N CYS A 65 -12.39 -0.52 4.17
CA CYS A 65 -12.09 -1.06 2.84
C CYS A 65 -12.64 -2.48 2.66
N SER A 66 -12.67 -3.28 3.74
CA SER A 66 -13.17 -4.65 3.66
C SER A 66 -14.67 -4.72 3.42
N ILE A 67 -15.45 -3.88 4.10
CA ILE A 67 -16.89 -3.74 3.85
C ILE A 67 -17.16 -3.19 2.44
N LEU A 68 -16.35 -2.23 1.99
CA LEU A 68 -16.47 -1.69 0.62
C LEU A 68 -16.27 -2.81 -0.43
N LYS A 69 -15.23 -3.62 -0.26
CA LYS A 69 -14.91 -4.72 -1.18
C LYS A 69 -15.96 -5.84 -1.13
N GLN A 70 -16.46 -6.18 0.05
CA GLN A 70 -17.54 -7.15 0.22
C GLN A 70 -18.82 -6.71 -0.51
N LYS A 71 -19.22 -5.45 -0.37
CA LYS A 71 -20.42 -4.90 -1.03
C LYS A 71 -20.25 -4.76 -2.54
N ARG A 72 -19.01 -4.50 -2.99
CA ARG A 72 -18.69 -4.26 -4.41
C ARG A 72 -17.43 -5.04 -4.81
N PRO A 73 -17.56 -6.35 -5.09
CA PRO A 73 -16.42 -7.23 -5.38
C PRO A 73 -15.54 -6.78 -6.57
N SER A 74 -16.11 -6.04 -7.53
CA SER A 74 -15.39 -5.46 -8.67
C SER A 74 -14.58 -4.21 -8.34
N THR A 75 -14.64 -3.71 -7.11
CA THR A 75 -13.92 -2.49 -6.69
C THR A 75 -12.41 -2.73 -6.78
N LEU A 76 -11.72 -1.79 -7.42
CA LEU A 76 -10.27 -1.80 -7.64
C LEU A 76 -9.53 -1.06 -6.52
N SER A 77 -8.22 -1.29 -6.41
CA SER A 77 -7.38 -0.56 -5.45
C SER A 77 -7.37 0.94 -5.74
N GLY A 78 -7.32 1.76 -4.70
CA GLY A 78 -7.37 3.21 -4.85
C GLY A 78 -7.69 3.94 -3.55
N VAL A 79 -7.88 5.25 -3.63
CA VAL A 79 -8.21 6.08 -2.45
C VAL A 79 -9.72 6.17 -2.29
N TYR A 80 -10.22 5.77 -1.11
CA TYR A 80 -11.64 5.77 -0.78
C TYR A 80 -11.90 6.50 0.53
N LYS A 81 -13.13 6.99 0.66
CA LYS A 81 -13.64 7.55 1.90
C LYS A 81 -14.29 6.44 2.73
N ILE A 82 -13.78 6.21 3.93
CA ILE A 82 -14.37 5.28 4.92
C ILE A 82 -14.86 6.06 6.14
N TYR A 83 -15.81 5.48 6.87
CA TYR A 83 -16.39 6.08 8.07
C TYR A 83 -15.97 5.29 9.30
N LEU A 84 -15.33 5.95 10.26
CA LEU A 84 -14.78 5.28 11.44
C LEU A 84 -15.87 5.17 12.51
N ARG A 85 -16.05 3.98 13.08
CA ARG A 85 -17.00 3.78 14.18
C ARG A 85 -16.62 4.67 15.36
N GLY A 86 -17.60 5.35 15.96
CA GLY A 86 -17.38 6.25 17.10
C GLY A 86 -16.87 7.64 16.74
N LEU A 87 -16.59 7.92 15.45
CA LEU A 87 -16.23 9.25 14.98
C LEU A 87 -17.28 9.79 14.01
N THR A 88 -17.54 11.09 14.06
CA THR A 88 -18.49 11.77 13.18
C THR A 88 -17.90 12.10 11.81
N SER A 89 -16.57 12.01 11.67
CA SER A 89 -15.85 12.35 10.45
C SER A 89 -15.43 11.13 9.64
N SER A 90 -15.58 11.23 8.32
CA SER A 90 -15.01 10.28 7.37
C SER A 90 -13.51 10.53 7.15
N VAL A 91 -12.74 9.48 6.85
CA VAL A 91 -11.31 9.58 6.50
C VAL A 91 -11.05 9.07 5.08
N LYS A 92 -10.05 9.65 4.39
CA LYS A 92 -9.56 9.14 3.11
C LYS A 92 -8.39 8.19 3.35
N VAL A 93 -8.48 6.99 2.81
CA VAL A 93 -7.46 5.94 2.96
C VAL A 93 -7.20 5.27 1.62
N HIS A 94 -6.01 4.73 1.42
CA HIS A 94 -5.77 3.81 0.33
C HIS A 94 -6.36 2.45 0.69
N CYS A 95 -7.22 1.91 -0.17
CA CYS A 95 -7.71 0.54 -0.09
C CYS A 95 -6.99 -0.30 -1.12
N ASP A 96 -6.22 -1.29 -0.66
CA ASP A 96 -5.71 -2.37 -1.50
C ASP A 96 -6.77 -3.47 -1.63
N MET A 97 -7.38 -3.57 -2.80
CA MET A 97 -8.48 -4.48 -3.10
C MET A 97 -8.02 -5.81 -3.73
N SER A 98 -6.71 -6.03 -3.89
CA SER A 98 -6.15 -7.23 -4.51
C SER A 98 -5.41 -8.12 -3.51
N SER A 99 -4.73 -7.53 -2.52
CA SER A 99 -4.04 -8.29 -1.48
C SER A 99 -4.98 -9.11 -0.60
N LYS A 100 -4.41 -10.08 0.12
CA LYS A 100 -5.09 -10.89 1.15
C LYS A 100 -6.39 -11.52 0.60
N ASN A 101 -6.29 -12.15 -0.56
CA ASN A 101 -7.41 -12.78 -1.27
C ASN A 101 -8.55 -11.80 -1.62
N GLY A 102 -8.20 -10.54 -1.90
CA GLY A 102 -9.15 -9.52 -2.31
C GLY A 102 -10.12 -9.10 -1.21
N VAL A 103 -9.72 -9.18 0.07
CA VAL A 103 -10.58 -8.80 1.21
C VAL A 103 -10.80 -7.29 1.31
N GLY A 104 -9.97 -6.45 0.68
CA GLY A 104 -9.99 -5.00 0.84
C GLY A 104 -9.25 -4.56 2.10
N VAL A 105 -7.98 -4.21 1.94
CA VAL A 105 -7.04 -3.84 3.01
C VAL A 105 -6.93 -2.32 3.09
N THR A 106 -7.12 -1.76 4.27
CA THR A 106 -6.86 -0.34 4.54
C THR A 106 -5.36 -0.13 4.76
N GLU A 107 -4.74 0.75 3.99
CA GLU A 107 -3.31 1.07 4.11
C GLU A 107 -3.11 2.52 4.56
N ILE A 108 -2.28 2.71 5.59
CA ILE A 108 -1.97 4.00 6.20
C ILE A 108 -0.47 4.24 6.08
N GLY A 109 -0.12 5.30 5.34
CA GLY A 109 1.26 5.71 5.07
C GLY A 109 1.90 6.53 6.19
N GLN A 110 3.22 6.65 6.11
CA GLN A 110 4.06 7.38 7.07
C GLN A 110 5.41 7.80 6.45
N ASP A 111 6.14 8.68 7.15
CA ASP A 111 7.32 9.39 6.63
C ASP A 111 8.66 8.61 6.67
N SER A 112 8.64 7.32 6.97
CA SER A 112 9.80 6.44 7.16
C SER A 112 9.69 5.12 6.38
N GLU A 113 8.97 5.12 5.26
CA GLU A 113 8.81 3.96 4.38
C GLU A 113 10.06 3.64 3.54
N SER A 114 10.97 4.61 3.39
CA SER A 114 12.22 4.44 2.66
C SER A 114 13.33 3.85 3.54
N ARG A 115 14.20 3.06 2.91
CA ARG A 115 15.42 2.54 3.54
C ARG A 115 16.32 3.69 4.00
N THR A 116 16.48 3.86 5.31
CA THR A 116 17.16 5.02 5.91
C THR A 116 18.39 4.57 6.67
N ARG A 117 19.54 5.19 6.38
CA ARG A 117 20.83 4.85 7.02
C ARG A 117 20.88 5.32 8.48
N VAL A 118 21.50 4.51 9.33
CA VAL A 118 21.86 4.79 10.72
C VAL A 118 23.37 4.64 10.85
N ASN A 119 24.05 5.68 11.35
CA ASN A 119 25.49 5.71 11.56
C ASN A 119 25.84 6.80 12.59
N GLY A 120 26.84 6.56 13.44
CA GLY A 120 27.33 7.50 14.45
C GLY A 120 26.63 7.41 15.81
N TYR A 121 25.89 6.32 16.09
CA TYR A 121 25.07 6.17 17.28
C TYR A 121 25.53 4.96 18.12
N GLU A 122 26.38 5.20 19.11
CA GLU A 122 26.96 4.13 19.93
C GLU A 122 26.00 3.65 21.03
N ALA A 123 25.49 4.59 21.84
CA ALA A 123 24.68 4.24 23.01
C ALA A 123 23.35 3.56 22.62
N PRO A 124 22.79 2.68 23.50
CA PRO A 124 21.53 1.98 23.23
C PRO A 124 20.39 2.92 22.83
N GLY A 125 19.83 2.72 21.64
CA GLY A 125 18.71 3.52 21.12
C GLY A 125 18.97 5.02 21.01
N SER A 126 20.24 5.42 20.90
CA SER A 126 20.64 6.83 20.75
C SER A 126 20.21 7.41 19.40
N TYR A 127 20.13 6.59 18.35
CA TYR A 127 19.36 6.97 17.17
C TYR A 127 17.88 6.93 17.49
N ASN A 128 17.16 8.01 17.18
CA ASN A 128 15.72 8.11 17.37
C ASN A 128 15.05 8.59 16.08
N ARG A 129 14.22 7.73 15.48
CA ARG A 129 13.31 8.09 14.40
C ARG A 129 11.88 8.07 14.91
N THR A 130 11.33 9.23 15.21
CA THR A 130 9.89 9.41 15.43
C THR A 130 9.15 9.28 14.10
N ILE A 131 8.05 8.53 14.09
CA ILE A 131 7.24 8.23 12.93
C ILE A 131 6.06 9.19 12.84
N LYS A 132 5.92 9.85 11.69
CA LYS A 132 4.79 10.72 11.38
C LYS A 132 3.89 10.04 10.36
N TYR A 133 2.69 9.69 10.80
CA TYR A 133 1.65 9.11 9.95
C TYR A 133 0.88 10.19 9.18
N ASP A 134 0.33 9.79 8.03
CA ASP A 134 -0.52 10.64 7.20
C ASP A 134 -1.89 10.93 7.85
N LEU A 135 -2.25 10.15 8.87
CA LEU A 135 -3.49 10.28 9.64
C LEU A 135 -3.21 10.59 11.12
N PRO A 136 -4.11 11.33 11.79
CA PRO A 136 -4.07 11.49 13.24
C PRO A 136 -4.15 10.14 13.96
N MET A 137 -3.41 10.00 15.06
CA MET A 137 -3.33 8.74 15.82
C MET A 137 -4.71 8.25 16.29
N GLU A 138 -5.62 9.15 16.66
CA GLU A 138 -7.00 8.81 17.04
C GLU A 138 -7.74 8.05 15.92
N GLN A 139 -7.62 8.51 14.67
CA GLN A 139 -8.24 7.87 13.52
C GLN A 139 -7.59 6.52 13.22
N ILE A 140 -6.26 6.41 13.37
CA ILE A 140 -5.53 5.15 13.20
C ILE A 140 -5.99 4.12 14.22
N VAL A 141 -6.12 4.51 15.49
CA VAL A 141 -6.61 3.63 16.56
C VAL A 141 -8.03 3.15 16.28
N ALA A 142 -8.91 4.04 15.81
CA ALA A 142 -10.27 3.66 15.41
C ALA A 142 -10.28 2.64 14.26
N ILE A 143 -9.41 2.81 13.25
CA ILE A 143 -9.23 1.84 12.16
C ILE A 143 -8.75 0.48 12.71
N ILE A 144 -7.75 0.47 13.59
CA ILE A 144 -7.25 -0.77 14.21
C ILE A 144 -8.35 -1.47 15.00
N GLN A 145 -9.12 -0.74 15.81
CA GLN A 145 -10.16 -1.31 16.66
C GLN A 145 -11.29 -1.95 15.85
N GLN A 146 -11.68 -1.35 14.72
CA GLN A 146 -12.77 -1.87 13.89
C GLN A 146 -12.34 -2.95 12.89
N SER A 147 -11.04 -3.20 12.71
CA SER A 147 -10.52 -4.27 11.84
C SER A 147 -10.29 -5.57 12.59
N GLN A 148 -10.44 -6.72 11.94
CA GLN A 148 -10.12 -8.01 12.54
C GLN A 148 -8.60 -8.18 12.70
N TRP A 149 -7.83 -7.80 11.68
CA TRP A 149 -6.38 -7.99 11.60
C TRP A 149 -5.69 -6.68 11.27
N CYS A 150 -4.51 -6.47 11.83
CA CYS A 150 -3.59 -5.44 11.39
C CYS A 150 -2.16 -5.99 11.36
N GLU A 151 -1.36 -5.50 10.42
CA GLU A 151 0.06 -5.77 10.38
C GLU A 151 0.86 -4.53 9.96
N GLN A 152 2.09 -4.46 10.41
CA GLN A 152 3.06 -3.46 9.96
C GLN A 152 4.41 -4.13 9.74
N PHE A 153 4.98 -3.96 8.55
CA PHE A 153 6.29 -4.51 8.22
C PHE A 153 7.39 -3.67 8.89
N ILE A 154 8.39 -4.33 9.46
CA ILE A 154 9.57 -3.69 10.03
C ILE A 154 10.81 -4.45 9.57
N LYS A 155 11.87 -3.73 9.24
CA LYS A 155 13.15 -4.30 8.80
C LYS A 155 14.30 -3.48 9.35
N TYR A 156 15.33 -4.19 9.80
CA TYR A 156 16.63 -3.64 10.13
C TYR A 156 17.71 -4.42 9.41
N GLU A 157 18.56 -3.71 8.68
CA GLU A 157 19.81 -4.22 8.11
C GLU A 157 20.96 -3.67 8.94
N CYS A 158 21.95 -4.51 9.20
CA CYS A 158 22.99 -4.21 10.17
C CYS A 158 24.34 -4.70 9.63
N TYR A 159 25.33 -3.84 9.72
CA TYR A 159 26.72 -4.16 9.43
C TYR A 159 27.51 -3.89 10.70
N HIS A 160 27.93 -4.98 11.35
CA HIS A 160 28.57 -4.93 12.67
C HIS A 160 27.76 -4.07 13.67
N SER A 161 26.43 -4.21 13.62
CA SER A 161 25.49 -3.45 14.44
C SER A 161 24.49 -4.40 15.12
N LYS A 162 24.77 -4.77 16.36
CA LYS A 162 24.04 -5.75 17.15
C LYS A 162 22.76 -5.14 17.69
N MET A 163 21.69 -5.94 17.68
CA MET A 163 20.43 -5.54 18.32
C MET A 163 20.47 -5.81 19.82
N TRP A 164 21.27 -6.79 20.25
CA TRP A 164 21.45 -7.19 21.64
C TRP A 164 22.92 -7.36 22.02
N ILE A 165 23.30 -6.76 23.14
CA ILE A 165 24.60 -6.99 23.79
C ILE A 165 24.32 -7.49 25.20
N TYR A 166 24.69 -8.75 25.47
CA TYR A 166 24.28 -9.48 26.67
C TYR A 166 22.75 -9.44 26.85
N SER A 167 22.24 -8.87 27.95
CA SER A 167 20.81 -8.71 28.20
C SER A 167 20.29 -7.31 27.85
N GLN A 168 21.14 -6.43 27.34
CA GLN A 168 20.78 -5.05 27.00
C GLN A 168 20.39 -4.96 25.51
N PRO A 169 19.15 -4.54 25.18
CA PRO A 169 18.79 -4.21 23.81
C PRO A 169 19.38 -2.85 23.42
N TYR A 170 19.98 -2.81 22.23
CA TYR A 170 20.50 -1.62 21.56
C TYR A 170 19.55 -1.09 20.48
N SER A 171 18.70 -1.98 19.94
CA SER A 171 17.74 -1.66 18.90
C SER A 171 16.34 -2.16 19.25
N TRP A 172 15.33 -1.30 19.10
CA TRP A 172 13.93 -1.64 19.38
C TRP A 172 12.97 -0.70 18.65
N TRP A 173 11.69 -1.06 18.62
CA TRP A 173 10.62 -0.15 18.20
C TRP A 173 9.77 0.24 19.41
N VAL A 174 9.10 1.38 19.32
CA VAL A 174 8.21 1.90 20.36
C VAL A 174 6.77 1.80 19.88
N SER A 175 5.90 1.27 20.73
CA SER A 175 4.46 1.11 20.47
C SER A 175 3.71 2.43 20.56
N ARG A 176 2.48 2.47 20.03
CA ARG A 176 1.57 3.62 20.19
C ARG A 176 1.30 4.05 21.64
N LYS A 177 1.55 3.16 22.61
CA LYS A 177 1.40 3.42 24.05
C LYS A 177 2.69 3.94 24.69
N GLY A 178 3.73 4.23 23.90
CA GLY A 178 5.05 4.65 24.38
C GLY A 178 5.89 3.52 24.97
N ALA A 179 5.42 2.27 24.92
CA ALA A 179 6.17 1.14 25.47
C ALA A 179 7.30 0.72 24.51
N LYS A 180 8.50 0.53 25.07
CA LYS A 180 9.64 -0.10 24.42
C LYS A 180 9.35 -1.59 24.19
N MET A 181 9.38 -2.01 22.94
CA MET A 181 9.06 -3.37 22.55
C MET A 181 10.32 -4.23 22.49
N ASN A 182 10.21 -5.49 22.93
CA ASN A 182 11.36 -6.40 23.06
C ASN A 182 11.43 -7.49 21.99
N TYR A 183 10.52 -7.51 21.02
CA TYR A 183 10.52 -8.50 19.93
C TYR A 183 10.53 -7.79 18.57
N TRP A 184 10.95 -8.51 17.52
CA TRP A 184 11.00 -7.98 16.17
C TRP A 184 9.94 -8.57 15.23
N GLY A 185 9.85 -8.03 14.01
CA GLY A 185 8.94 -8.52 12.98
C GLY A 185 9.04 -10.04 12.79
N GLY A 186 7.90 -10.72 12.76
CA GLY A 186 7.82 -12.19 12.61
C GLY A 186 8.10 -13.01 13.87
N ALA A 187 8.51 -12.40 14.99
CA ALA A 187 8.64 -13.07 16.28
C ALA A 187 7.36 -12.98 17.12
N ALA A 188 7.24 -13.84 18.13
CA ALA A 188 6.15 -13.77 19.10
C ALA A 188 6.31 -12.55 20.02
N VAL A 189 5.20 -11.96 20.44
CA VAL A 189 5.18 -10.85 21.41
C VAL A 189 5.88 -11.27 22.70
N GLY A 190 6.75 -10.43 23.24
CA GLY A 190 7.45 -10.72 24.50
C GLY A 190 8.62 -11.70 24.37
N SER A 191 8.92 -12.23 23.18
CA SER A 191 9.90 -13.31 22.99
C SER A 191 11.37 -12.92 23.18
N GLU A 192 11.70 -11.62 23.23
CA GLU A 192 13.08 -11.12 23.20
C GLU A 192 13.87 -11.56 21.95
N LYS A 193 13.18 -11.88 20.86
CA LYS A 193 13.78 -12.48 19.66
C LYS A 193 13.32 -11.81 18.38
N CYS A 194 14.09 -12.04 17.32
CA CYS A 194 13.69 -11.86 15.93
C CYS A 194 13.12 -13.17 15.36
N ALA A 195 12.54 -13.13 14.16
CA ALA A 195 11.93 -14.29 13.52
C ALA A 195 12.86 -15.51 13.48
N CYS A 196 14.14 -15.32 13.11
CA CYS A 196 15.11 -16.42 13.05
C CYS A 196 15.41 -17.04 14.42
N GLY A 197 15.28 -16.26 15.51
CA GLY A 197 15.56 -16.72 16.87
C GLY A 197 14.44 -17.62 17.40
N MET A 198 13.23 -17.49 16.84
CA MET A 198 12.10 -18.39 17.14
C MET A 198 12.33 -19.79 16.56
N THR A 199 13.06 -19.88 15.45
CA THR A 199 13.31 -21.12 14.71
C THR A 199 14.74 -21.64 14.84
N ASN A 200 15.56 -21.01 15.68
CA ASN A 200 17.00 -21.28 15.80
C ASN A 200 17.75 -21.26 14.46
N SER A 201 17.25 -20.47 13.50
CA SER A 201 17.79 -20.37 12.14
C SER A 201 18.58 -19.08 11.92
N CYS A 202 18.91 -18.35 12.99
CA CYS A 202 19.73 -17.16 12.87
C CYS A 202 21.13 -17.50 12.38
N ALA A 203 21.75 -16.54 11.70
CA ALA A 203 23.14 -16.66 11.29
C ALA A 203 24.03 -16.92 12.52
N GLY A 204 24.71 -18.06 12.54
CA GLY A 204 25.53 -18.49 13.68
C GLY A 204 24.82 -19.38 14.72
N GLY A 205 23.57 -19.79 14.49
CA GLY A 205 22.86 -20.75 15.35
C GLY A 205 21.94 -20.07 16.37
N GLU A 206 22.06 -20.46 17.64
CA GLU A 206 21.18 -20.05 18.75
C GLU A 206 21.42 -18.58 19.20
N ARG A 207 21.05 -17.63 18.33
CA ARG A 207 21.04 -16.19 18.61
C ARG A 207 19.61 -15.65 18.65
N ARG A 208 19.43 -14.48 19.27
CA ARG A 208 18.14 -13.78 19.26
C ARG A 208 17.79 -13.26 17.87
N CYS A 209 18.75 -12.68 17.18
CA CYS A 209 18.60 -12.04 15.87
C CYS A 209 19.80 -12.33 14.95
N ASN A 210 19.61 -12.21 13.63
CA ASN A 210 20.71 -12.33 12.66
C ASN A 210 21.78 -11.25 12.88
N CYS A 211 21.35 -10.03 13.22
CA CYS A 211 22.25 -8.91 13.52
C CYS A 211 23.23 -9.17 14.67
N ASP A 212 22.85 -10.04 15.62
CA ASP A 212 23.69 -10.35 16.77
C ASP A 212 24.87 -11.27 16.42
N LYS A 213 24.99 -11.71 15.16
CA LYS A 213 26.14 -12.49 14.69
C LYS A 213 27.43 -11.66 14.71
N ASN A 214 27.34 -10.37 14.39
CA ASN A 214 28.45 -9.43 14.39
C ASN A 214 29.69 -9.89 13.59
N ASP A 215 29.50 -10.30 12.33
CA ASP A 215 30.53 -10.96 11.52
C ASP A 215 31.02 -10.17 10.30
N PHE A 216 31.03 -8.82 10.37
CA PHE A 216 31.46 -7.94 9.28
C PHE A 216 30.73 -8.18 7.95
N ARG A 217 29.50 -8.68 8.02
CA ARG A 217 28.60 -8.88 6.89
C ARG A 217 27.33 -8.09 7.13
N LEU A 218 26.75 -7.58 6.04
CA LEU A 218 25.41 -7.01 6.11
C LEU A 218 24.42 -8.15 6.40
N ARG A 219 23.77 -8.06 7.56
CA ARG A 219 22.73 -8.98 8.01
C ARG A 219 21.39 -8.26 8.04
N GLU A 220 20.31 -9.01 8.16
CA GLU A 220 18.95 -8.48 8.17
C GLU A 220 18.08 -9.25 9.16
N ASP A 221 17.26 -8.51 9.90
CA ASP A 221 16.10 -9.02 10.60
C ASP A 221 14.85 -8.24 10.15
N SER A 222 13.85 -8.95 9.64
CA SER A 222 12.64 -8.35 9.10
C SER A 222 11.41 -9.22 9.29
N GLY A 223 10.24 -8.60 9.20
CA GLY A 223 8.96 -9.30 9.26
C GLY A 223 7.80 -8.38 9.64
N TYR A 224 6.63 -8.97 9.84
CA TYR A 224 5.44 -8.25 10.23
C TYR A 224 5.23 -8.29 11.74
N LEU A 225 4.98 -7.12 12.32
CA LEU A 225 4.35 -6.93 13.61
C LEU A 225 2.84 -7.09 13.43
N ARG A 226 2.16 -7.84 14.30
CA ARG A 226 0.71 -8.14 14.16
C ARG A 226 -0.11 -7.91 15.42
N ASP A 227 0.54 -7.50 16.51
CA ASP A 227 -0.15 -7.22 17.75
C ASP A 227 -0.88 -5.88 17.66
N LYS A 228 -2.20 -5.97 17.55
CA LYS A 228 -3.10 -4.82 17.49
C LYS A 228 -3.05 -3.98 18.76
N ASP A 229 -2.66 -4.53 19.90
CA ASP A 229 -2.63 -3.81 21.17
C ASP A 229 -1.42 -2.90 21.34
N THR A 230 -0.43 -3.04 20.45
CA THR A 230 0.80 -2.24 20.45
C THR A 230 1.02 -1.43 19.15
N LEU A 231 0.51 -1.90 17.99
CA LEU A 231 0.59 -1.16 16.72
C LEU A 231 -0.20 0.18 16.71
N PRO A 232 0.15 1.19 15.91
CA PRO A 232 1.33 1.26 15.04
C PRO A 232 2.66 1.44 15.79
N VAL A 233 3.76 1.30 15.06
CA VAL A 233 5.09 1.74 15.48
C VAL A 233 5.16 3.27 15.51
N THR A 234 5.54 3.88 16.64
CA THR A 234 5.69 5.35 16.76
C THR A 234 7.12 5.82 16.77
N GLU A 235 8.07 4.96 17.13
CA GLU A 235 9.50 5.27 17.05
C GLU A 235 10.31 4.03 16.67
N LEU A 236 11.41 4.27 15.97
CA LEU A 236 12.49 3.30 15.76
C LEU A 236 13.74 3.78 16.47
N ARG A 237 14.30 2.90 17.31
CA ARG A 237 15.49 3.17 18.12
C ARG A 237 16.60 2.22 17.71
N PHE A 238 17.79 2.76 17.45
CA PHE A 238 18.97 1.98 17.09
C PHE A 238 20.20 2.52 17.83
N GLY A 239 21.18 1.64 18.04
CA GLY A 239 22.47 1.95 18.66
C GLY A 239 23.53 1.01 18.09
N GLU A 240 24.72 0.98 18.70
CA GLU A 240 25.89 0.22 18.22
C GLU A 240 26.17 0.44 16.72
N THR A 241 26.26 1.71 16.36
CA THR A 241 26.71 2.17 15.05
C THR A 241 27.77 3.26 15.20
N GLY A 242 28.52 3.26 16.30
CA GLY A 242 29.44 4.35 16.65
C GLY A 242 30.82 4.22 16.04
N SER A 243 31.27 3.00 15.77
CA SER A 243 32.61 2.75 15.22
C SER A 243 32.68 2.97 13.71
N SER A 244 33.88 3.21 13.17
CA SER A 244 34.10 3.51 11.74
C SER A 244 33.63 2.41 10.78
N SER A 245 33.46 1.18 11.28
CA SER A 245 33.04 0.01 10.51
C SER A 245 31.63 -0.45 10.87
N GLU A 246 30.80 0.39 11.49
CA GLU A 246 29.45 0.03 11.95
C GLU A 246 28.40 0.93 11.31
N TYR A 247 27.32 0.33 10.84
CA TYR A 247 26.16 1.06 10.33
C TYR A 247 24.95 0.14 10.25
N GLY A 248 23.77 0.74 10.15
CA GLY A 248 22.55 0.02 9.85
C GLY A 248 21.66 0.76 8.86
N TYR A 249 20.56 0.11 8.48
CA TYR A 249 19.48 0.71 7.74
C TYR A 249 18.15 0.21 8.28
N HIS A 250 17.18 1.10 8.42
CA HIS A 250 15.82 0.70 8.78
C HIS A 250 14.84 1.00 7.67
N THR A 251 13.77 0.21 7.65
CA THR A 251 12.62 0.38 6.77
C THR A 251 11.36 0.02 7.55
N LEU A 252 10.34 0.88 7.51
CA LEU A 252 9.04 0.63 8.15
C LEU A 252 7.94 0.66 7.09
N GLY A 253 7.22 -0.44 6.91
CA GLY A 253 6.10 -0.48 5.99
C GLY A 253 4.88 0.30 6.48
N LYS A 254 3.93 0.49 5.57
CA LYS A 254 2.58 1.00 5.89
C LYS A 254 1.92 0.14 6.95
N LEU A 255 1.09 0.76 7.79
CA LEU A 255 0.15 0.02 8.62
C LEU A 255 -0.99 -0.48 7.73
N ARG A 256 -1.26 -1.79 7.77
CA ARG A 256 -2.27 -2.46 6.95
C ARG A 256 -3.29 -3.13 7.84
N CYS A 257 -4.58 -2.81 7.68
CA CYS A 257 -5.68 -3.34 8.51
C CYS A 257 -6.86 -3.84 7.65
N TRP A 258 -7.43 -5.00 7.98
CA TRP A 258 -8.52 -5.64 7.23
C TRP A 258 -9.36 -6.60 8.08
N GLY A 259 -10.46 -7.07 7.48
CA GLY A 259 -11.41 -7.99 8.10
C GLY A 259 -12.47 -7.26 8.91
#